data_AF-A0A962WRS6-F1
#
_entry.id   AF-A0A962WRS6-F1
#
_cell.length_a   1.000
_cell.length_b   1.000
_cell.length_c   1.000
_cell.angle_alpha   90.00
_cell.angle_beta   90.00
_cell.angle_gamma   90.00
#
_symmetry.space_group_name_H-M   'P 1'
#
loop_
_entity.id
_entity.type
_entity.pdbx_description
1 polymer ?
#
loop_
_entity_poly.entity_id
_entity_poly.type
_entity_poly.pdbx_seq_one_letter_code
_entity_poly.pdbx_strand_id
1 'polypeptide(L)'
;MITEQAFSSQLKTAIEQNRITLPTLPEVALKIRDAVEQDSSTAQQIADMVATDAALSARLLQVANSPLYRGRVPIENIQMAVTRLGQKLVRSLVVSLAMRQIFQATSDTLDKRLRAIWEESVQVAAISRALAQTVGLNREQAMLAGLIHNIGSLPILTMADSFPELMADPEKLDGFVEHLSPEIGKLILETWGFSENLIKVPENYRNRKYDGGPAADYVDIVQVARLQIIGNMDPEWLLAPAFRKLGLEPEVEVIEIEGVADDVDEVKQILL
;
A
#
# COMPACT_ATOMS: atom_id res chain seq x y z
N MET A 1 -31.95 6.19 -9.09
CA MET A 1 -30.52 5.87 -9.22
C MET A 1 -29.71 6.97 -8.57
N ILE A 2 -28.85 6.63 -7.60
CA ILE A 2 -27.95 7.61 -6.96
C ILE A 2 -26.95 8.19 -7.98
N THR A 3 -26.71 9.50 -7.97
CA THR A 3 -25.70 10.15 -8.82
C THR A 3 -24.35 10.19 -8.11
N GLU A 4 -23.25 10.34 -8.85
CA GLU A 4 -21.90 10.46 -8.25
C GLU A 4 -21.81 11.65 -7.30
N GLN A 5 -22.36 12.81 -7.68
CA GLN A 5 -22.40 13.99 -6.82
C GLN A 5 -23.16 13.74 -5.52
N ALA A 6 -24.31 13.06 -5.58
CA ALA A 6 -25.08 12.72 -4.40
C ALA A 6 -24.33 11.72 -3.51
N PHE A 7 -23.70 10.71 -4.12
CA PHE A 7 -22.88 9.72 -3.40
C PHE A 7 -21.68 10.39 -2.74
N SER A 8 -20.91 11.19 -3.48
CA SER A 8 -19.76 11.94 -2.97
C SER A 8 -20.14 12.88 -1.83
N SER A 9 -21.24 13.63 -1.96
CA SER A 9 -21.74 14.48 -0.88
C SER A 9 -22.11 13.68 0.36
N GLN A 10 -22.78 12.52 0.21
CA GLN A 10 -23.11 11.65 1.33
C GLN A 10 -21.85 11.04 1.97
N LEU A 11 -20.84 10.67 1.17
CA LEU A 11 -19.57 10.16 1.66
C LEU A 11 -18.85 11.21 2.51
N LYS A 12 -18.72 12.44 2.00
CA LYS A 12 -18.09 13.55 2.73
C LYS A 12 -18.83 13.82 4.04
N THR A 13 -20.16 13.95 3.99
CA THR A 13 -20.99 14.14 5.20
C THR A 13 -20.84 12.96 6.17
N ALA A 14 -20.79 11.72 5.69
CA ALA A 14 -20.65 10.54 6.53
C ALA A 14 -19.27 10.44 7.18
N ILE A 15 -18.20 10.87 6.49
CA ILE A 15 -16.85 10.99 7.06
C ILE A 15 -16.84 12.10 8.13
N GLU A 16 -17.35 13.29 7.82
CA GLU A 16 -17.41 14.43 8.75
C GLU A 16 -18.24 14.13 10.02
N GLN A 17 -19.30 13.34 9.88
CA GLN A 17 -20.18 12.94 10.98
C GLN A 17 -19.76 11.65 11.67
N ASN A 18 -18.59 11.08 11.34
CA ASN A 18 -18.13 9.77 11.85
C ASN A 18 -19.15 8.63 11.68
N ARG A 19 -20.00 8.69 10.65
CA ARG A 19 -20.94 7.61 10.27
C ARG A 19 -20.26 6.57 9.40
N ILE A 20 -19.28 6.98 8.61
CA ILE A 20 -18.31 6.10 7.98
C ILE A 20 -16.99 6.36 8.66
N THR A 21 -16.54 5.39 9.42
CA THR A 21 -15.22 5.42 10.02
C THR A 21 -14.22 5.21 8.88
N LEU A 22 -13.38 6.21 8.63
CA LEU A 22 -12.17 5.98 7.85
C LEU A 22 -11.40 4.82 8.48
N PRO A 23 -10.74 3.97 7.68
CA PRO A 23 -9.95 2.91 8.26
C PRO A 23 -8.95 3.50 9.27
N THR A 24 -8.81 2.82 10.41
CA THR A 24 -7.82 3.19 11.42
C THR A 24 -6.62 2.29 11.25
N LEU A 25 -5.42 2.89 11.26
CA LEU A 25 -4.20 2.11 11.34
C LEU A 25 -4.17 1.38 12.70
N PRO A 26 -3.86 0.08 12.76
CA PRO A 26 -3.75 -0.64 14.03
C PRO A 26 -2.84 0.08 15.02
N GLU A 27 -3.25 0.14 16.29
CA GLU A 27 -2.60 0.96 17.33
C GLU A 27 -1.11 0.67 17.47
N VAL A 28 -0.73 -0.61 17.35
CA VAL A 28 0.66 -1.07 17.34
C VAL A 28 1.49 -0.45 16.20
N ALA A 29 0.92 -0.34 14.99
CA ALA A 29 1.61 0.27 13.85
C ALA A 29 1.72 1.79 14.00
N LEU A 30 0.71 2.47 14.57
CA LEU A 30 0.77 3.89 14.92
C LEU A 30 1.89 4.16 15.93
N LYS A 31 1.92 3.42 17.04
CA LYS A 31 2.93 3.57 18.10
C LYS A 31 4.35 3.37 17.59
N ILE A 32 4.58 2.33 16.78
CA ILE A 32 5.90 2.03 16.22
C ILE A 32 6.34 3.12 15.25
N ARG A 33 5.43 3.63 14.40
CA ARG A 33 5.75 4.75 13.52
C ARG A 33 6.20 5.95 14.34
N ASP A 34 5.39 6.39 15.31
CA ASP A 34 5.68 7.59 16.11
C ASP A 34 6.99 7.43 16.89
N ALA A 35 7.23 6.25 17.46
CA ALA A 35 8.45 5.95 18.22
C ALA A 35 9.72 5.98 17.35
N VAL A 36 9.63 5.55 16.09
CA VAL A 36 10.75 5.57 15.14
C VAL A 36 10.94 6.95 14.52
N GLU A 37 9.88 7.73 14.30
CA GLU A 37 9.99 9.11 13.78
C GLU A 37 10.61 10.08 14.78
N GLN A 38 10.42 9.84 16.08
CA GLN A 38 11.04 10.66 17.12
C GLN A 38 12.54 10.35 17.33
N ASP A 39 13.11 9.37 16.61
CA ASP A 39 14.51 8.90 16.72
C ASP A 39 14.96 8.63 18.17
N SER A 40 14.03 8.41 19.09
CA SER A 40 14.26 8.34 20.55
C SER A 40 14.07 6.94 21.11
N SER A 41 13.63 5.99 20.29
CA SER A 41 13.31 4.63 20.73
C SER A 41 14.50 3.68 20.62
N THR A 42 14.58 2.75 21.55
CA THR A 42 15.53 1.64 21.56
C THR A 42 14.94 0.43 20.82
N ALA A 43 15.81 -0.48 20.36
CA ALA A 43 15.37 -1.73 19.75
C ALA A 43 14.46 -2.56 20.69
N GLN A 44 14.71 -2.51 22.00
CA GLN A 44 13.87 -3.17 23.00
C GLN A 44 12.47 -2.56 23.04
N GLN A 45 12.34 -1.23 23.07
CA GLN A 45 11.04 -0.56 23.12
C GLN A 45 10.20 -0.88 21.88
N ILE A 46 10.81 -0.91 20.69
CA ILE A 46 10.11 -1.32 19.46
C ILE A 46 9.69 -2.79 19.55
N ALA A 47 10.55 -3.66 20.07
CA ALA A 47 10.22 -5.08 20.25
C ALA A 47 9.05 -5.27 21.23
N ASP A 48 9.02 -4.54 22.33
CA ASP A 48 7.94 -4.57 23.32
C ASP A 48 6.61 -4.09 22.72
N MET A 49 6.65 -3.06 21.86
CA MET A 49 5.46 -2.60 21.12
C MET A 49 4.94 -3.68 20.16
N VAL A 50 5.81 -4.27 19.33
CA VAL A 50 5.40 -5.35 18.42
C VAL A 50 4.85 -6.55 19.20
N ALA A 51 5.47 -6.90 20.33
CA ALA A 51 5.08 -8.04 21.17
C ALA A 51 3.65 -7.93 21.74
N THR A 52 3.04 -6.74 21.73
CA THR A 52 1.62 -6.55 22.11
C THR A 52 0.64 -7.17 21.13
N ASP A 53 1.05 -7.41 19.89
CA ASP A 53 0.26 -8.10 18.87
C ASP A 53 0.98 -9.41 18.48
N ALA A 54 0.40 -10.55 18.90
CA ALA A 54 0.97 -11.87 18.66
C ALA A 54 1.02 -12.23 17.16
N ALA A 55 0.03 -11.79 16.37
CA ALA A 55 -0.04 -12.09 14.95
C ALA A 55 1.04 -11.32 14.19
N LEU A 56 1.19 -10.02 14.45
CA LEU A 56 2.27 -9.20 13.88
C LEU A 56 3.65 -9.67 14.34
N SER A 57 3.78 -10.07 15.61
CA SER A 57 5.02 -10.65 16.13
C SER A 57 5.45 -11.90 15.37
N ALA A 58 4.55 -12.87 15.24
CA ALA A 58 4.81 -14.09 14.49
C ALA A 58 5.17 -13.79 13.03
N ARG A 59 4.44 -12.83 12.42
CA ARG A 59 4.67 -12.45 11.04
C ARG A 59 6.00 -11.72 10.84
N LEU A 60 6.38 -10.82 11.73
CA LEU A 60 7.68 -10.17 11.70
C LEU A 60 8.83 -11.18 11.86
N LEU A 61 8.69 -12.20 12.71
CA LEU A 61 9.67 -13.29 12.82
C LEU A 61 9.78 -14.11 11.54
N GLN A 62 8.65 -14.43 10.89
CA GLN A 62 8.64 -15.10 9.59
C GLN A 62 9.38 -14.26 8.54
N VAL A 63 9.11 -12.95 8.48
CA VAL A 63 9.80 -12.02 7.58
C VAL A 63 11.30 -11.95 7.88
N ALA A 64 11.70 -11.81 9.14
CA ALA A 64 13.11 -11.71 9.53
C ALA A 64 13.92 -12.99 9.23
N ASN A 65 13.24 -14.11 9.01
CA ASN A 65 13.82 -15.40 8.62
C ASN A 65 13.56 -15.77 7.14
N SER A 66 12.86 -14.93 6.38
CA SER A 66 12.63 -15.13 4.94
C SER A 66 13.92 -14.96 4.12
N PRO A 67 14.02 -15.52 2.91
CA PRO A 67 15.25 -15.42 2.12
C PRO A 67 15.72 -13.98 1.88
N LEU A 68 14.79 -13.03 1.70
CA LEU A 68 15.07 -11.58 1.63
C LEU A 68 15.87 -11.02 2.81
N TYR A 69 15.59 -11.47 4.05
CA TYR A 69 16.09 -10.81 5.25
C TYR A 69 16.89 -11.72 6.19
N ARG A 70 16.96 -13.03 5.90
CA ARG A 70 17.60 -14.00 6.77
C ARG A 70 19.11 -13.76 6.86
N GLY A 71 19.62 -13.87 8.08
CA GLY A 71 21.04 -14.00 8.33
C GLY A 71 21.48 -15.45 8.29
N ARG A 72 22.73 -15.70 8.70
CA ARG A 72 23.28 -17.07 8.83
C ARG A 72 22.57 -17.91 9.89
N VAL A 73 22.06 -17.26 10.95
CA VAL A 73 21.40 -17.92 12.09
C VAL A 73 19.93 -17.48 12.13
N PRO A 74 18.98 -18.41 12.29
CA PRO A 74 17.57 -18.07 12.49
C PRO A 74 17.36 -17.16 13.71
N ILE A 75 16.34 -16.30 13.63
CA ILE A 75 15.89 -15.47 14.76
C ILE A 75 14.73 -16.15 15.45
N GLU A 76 14.77 -16.19 16.77
CA GLU A 76 13.76 -16.84 17.62
C GLU A 76 12.95 -15.86 18.47
N ASN A 77 13.31 -14.56 18.49
CA ASN A 77 12.57 -13.53 19.24
C ASN A 77 12.59 -12.16 18.56
N ILE A 78 11.61 -11.32 18.93
CA ILE A 78 11.37 -10.03 18.27
C ILE A 78 12.53 -9.06 18.47
N GLN A 79 13.14 -9.02 19.65
CA GLN A 79 14.27 -8.14 19.92
C GLN A 79 15.43 -8.41 18.95
N MET A 80 15.78 -9.68 18.73
CA MET A 80 16.78 -10.09 17.74
C MET A 80 16.40 -9.68 16.30
N ALA A 81 15.11 -9.73 15.96
CA ALA A 81 14.63 -9.25 14.66
C ALA A 81 14.84 -7.73 14.53
N VAL A 82 14.47 -6.95 15.55
CA VAL A 82 14.68 -5.49 15.55
C VAL A 82 16.17 -5.12 15.52
N THR A 83 17.01 -5.83 16.27
CA THR A 83 18.47 -5.60 16.24
C THR A 83 19.08 -5.91 14.88
N ARG A 84 18.65 -6.99 14.22
CA ARG A 84 19.18 -7.38 12.91
C ARG A 84 18.72 -6.46 11.79
N LEU A 85 17.41 -6.24 11.70
CA LEU A 85 16.78 -5.49 10.61
C LEU A 85 16.96 -3.98 10.78
N GLY A 86 17.11 -3.53 12.03
CA GLY A 86 17.08 -2.12 12.39
C GLY A 86 15.66 -1.58 12.47
N GLN A 87 15.50 -0.51 13.26
CA GLN A 87 14.20 0.04 13.62
C GLN A 87 13.43 0.60 12.42
N LYS A 88 14.13 1.27 11.48
CA LYS A 88 13.51 1.86 10.28
C LYS A 88 12.87 0.80 9.39
N LEU A 89 13.57 -0.31 9.16
CA LEU A 89 13.06 -1.43 8.39
C LEU A 89 11.90 -2.11 9.12
N VAL A 90 12.03 -2.37 10.42
CA VAL A 90 10.92 -2.94 11.21
C VAL A 90 9.69 -2.07 11.17
N ARG A 91 9.81 -0.74 11.28
CA ARG A 91 8.68 0.17 11.14
C ARG A 91 7.95 -0.07 9.81
N SER A 92 8.66 0.00 8.68
CA SER A 92 8.04 -0.18 7.37
C SER A 92 7.39 -1.56 7.21
N LEU A 93 8.05 -2.62 7.70
CA LEU A 93 7.50 -3.97 7.66
C LEU A 93 6.25 -4.12 8.53
N VAL A 94 6.28 -3.66 9.78
CA VAL A 94 5.13 -3.77 10.69
C VAL A 94 3.94 -2.99 10.16
N VAL A 95 4.15 -1.76 9.65
CA VAL A 95 3.07 -0.98 9.02
C VAL A 95 2.50 -1.73 7.82
N SER A 96 3.35 -2.29 6.96
CA SER A 96 2.92 -3.07 5.78
C SER A 96 2.15 -4.34 6.17
N LEU A 97 2.61 -5.06 7.19
CA LEU A 97 1.92 -6.26 7.70
C LEU A 97 0.59 -5.92 8.38
N ALA A 98 0.52 -4.78 9.06
CA ALA A 98 -0.70 -4.27 9.67
C ALA A 98 -1.76 -3.86 8.64
N MET A 99 -1.35 -3.44 7.42
CA MET A 99 -2.30 -3.10 6.35
C MET A 99 -3.27 -4.23 6.06
N ARG A 100 -2.85 -5.50 6.13
CA ARG A 100 -3.72 -6.64 5.87
C ARG A 100 -4.97 -6.65 6.75
N GLN A 101 -4.87 -6.19 7.99
CA GLN A 101 -6.01 -6.13 8.92
C GLN A 101 -7.08 -5.12 8.48
N ILE A 102 -6.69 -4.13 7.68
CA ILE A 102 -7.57 -3.04 7.21
C ILE A 102 -8.45 -3.48 6.04
N PHE A 103 -7.97 -4.43 5.22
CA PHE A 103 -8.70 -4.94 4.05
C PHE A 103 -9.69 -6.09 4.40
N GLN A 104 -10.04 -6.26 5.68
CA GLN A 104 -11.00 -7.30 6.10
C GLN A 104 -12.45 -6.88 5.83
N ALA A 105 -13.19 -7.74 5.14
CA ALA A 105 -14.58 -7.48 4.77
C ALA A 105 -15.56 -7.65 5.93
N THR A 106 -16.67 -6.90 5.87
CA THR A 106 -17.82 -7.03 6.78
C THR A 106 -18.99 -7.80 6.16
N SER A 107 -18.98 -8.09 4.86
CA SER A 107 -20.01 -8.85 4.13
C SER A 107 -19.42 -9.69 3.00
N ASP A 108 -20.10 -10.79 2.62
CA ASP A 108 -19.65 -11.71 1.56
C ASP A 108 -19.58 -11.05 0.18
N THR A 109 -20.46 -10.06 -0.08
CA THR A 109 -20.49 -9.27 -1.31
C THR A 109 -19.27 -8.37 -1.44
N LEU A 110 -18.84 -7.74 -0.35
CA LEU A 110 -17.63 -6.93 -0.31
C LEU A 110 -16.35 -7.77 -0.28
N ASP A 111 -16.38 -8.95 0.35
CA ASP A 111 -15.21 -9.80 0.55
C ASP A 111 -14.48 -10.10 -0.76
N LYS A 112 -15.19 -10.42 -1.84
CA LYS A 112 -14.56 -10.65 -3.15
C LYS A 112 -13.85 -9.41 -3.69
N ARG A 113 -14.48 -8.24 -3.61
CA ARG A 113 -13.91 -6.97 -4.12
C ARG A 113 -12.72 -6.51 -3.28
N LEU A 114 -12.84 -6.58 -1.96
CA LEU A 114 -11.76 -6.21 -1.04
C LEU A 114 -10.56 -7.15 -1.16
N ARG A 115 -10.79 -8.46 -1.34
CA ARG A 115 -9.72 -9.42 -1.64
C ARG A 115 -9.03 -9.11 -2.96
N ALA A 116 -9.78 -8.82 -4.02
CA ALA A 116 -9.20 -8.46 -5.31
C ALA A 116 -8.32 -7.21 -5.19
N ILE A 117 -8.77 -6.17 -4.46
CA ILE A 117 -7.99 -4.95 -4.23
C ILE A 117 -6.76 -5.22 -3.38
N TRP A 118 -6.87 -6.09 -2.36
CA TRP A 118 -5.72 -6.51 -1.56
C TRP A 118 -4.69 -7.26 -2.40
N GLU A 119 -5.13 -8.22 -3.21
CA GLU A 119 -4.27 -9.00 -4.10
C GLU A 119 -3.56 -8.10 -5.14
N GLU A 120 -4.29 -7.15 -5.76
CA GLU A 120 -3.69 -6.14 -6.65
C GLU A 120 -2.66 -5.29 -5.90
N SER A 121 -3.02 -4.77 -4.72
CA SER A 121 -2.11 -3.97 -3.89
C SER A 121 -0.84 -4.73 -3.50
N VAL A 122 -0.93 -6.02 -3.21
CA VAL A 122 0.23 -6.88 -2.92
C VAL A 122 1.11 -7.06 -4.17
N GLN A 123 0.52 -7.24 -5.35
CA GLN A 123 1.29 -7.32 -6.60
C GLN A 123 2.00 -6.00 -6.89
N VAL A 124 1.30 -4.87 -6.78
CA VAL A 124 1.87 -3.52 -6.98
C VAL A 124 3.00 -3.28 -5.98
N ALA A 125 2.80 -3.64 -4.71
CA ALA A 125 3.82 -3.51 -3.66
C ALA A 125 5.09 -4.32 -3.94
N ALA A 126 4.93 -5.56 -4.40
CA ALA A 126 6.04 -6.44 -4.73
C ALA A 126 6.88 -5.87 -5.88
N ILE A 127 6.24 -5.45 -6.97
CA ILE A 127 6.93 -4.85 -8.12
C ILE A 127 7.55 -3.49 -7.72
N SER A 128 6.83 -2.68 -6.93
CA SER A 128 7.32 -1.39 -6.45
C SER A 128 8.60 -1.52 -5.63
N ARG A 129 8.66 -2.56 -4.78
CA ARG A 129 9.85 -2.86 -3.96
C ARG A 129 11.06 -3.23 -4.82
N ALA A 130 10.86 -4.02 -5.88
CA ALA A 130 11.91 -4.41 -6.80
C ALA A 130 12.42 -3.21 -7.61
N LEU A 131 11.50 -2.40 -8.15
CA LEU A 131 11.82 -1.20 -8.93
C LEU A 131 12.55 -0.13 -8.11
N ALA A 132 12.25 0.01 -6.82
CA ALA A 132 12.91 1.01 -5.97
C ALA A 132 14.44 0.86 -5.95
N GLN A 133 14.95 -0.36 -6.07
CA GLN A 133 16.40 -0.61 -6.10
C GLN A 133 17.07 0.01 -7.33
N THR A 134 16.41 0.02 -8.49
CA THR A 134 17.00 0.51 -9.75
C THR A 134 17.18 2.03 -9.77
N VAL A 135 16.38 2.74 -8.98
CA VAL A 135 16.41 4.22 -8.87
C VAL A 135 16.91 4.73 -7.52
N GLY A 136 17.41 3.85 -6.66
CA GLY A 136 18.01 4.22 -5.37
C GLY A 136 17.02 4.75 -4.33
N LEU A 137 15.74 4.39 -4.44
CA LEU A 137 14.71 4.69 -3.44
C LEU A 137 14.66 3.60 -2.36
N ASN A 138 14.08 3.93 -1.20
CA ASN A 138 13.94 2.95 -0.13
C ASN A 138 12.91 1.88 -0.53
N ARG A 139 13.37 0.63 -0.58
CA ARG A 139 12.61 -0.53 -1.06
C ARG A 139 11.34 -0.77 -0.24
N GLU A 140 11.41 -0.70 1.08
CA GLU A 140 10.26 -0.98 1.94
C GLU A 140 9.27 0.17 2.03
N GLN A 141 9.72 1.41 1.81
CA GLN A 141 8.81 2.55 1.58
C GLN A 141 8.10 2.42 0.24
N ALA A 142 8.76 1.96 -0.82
CA ALA A 142 8.12 1.69 -2.11
C ALA A 142 7.12 0.51 -2.04
N MET A 143 7.46 -0.54 -1.29
CA MET A 143 6.52 -1.63 -0.97
C MET A 143 5.27 -1.09 -0.28
N LEU A 144 5.45 -0.25 0.75
CA LEU A 144 4.35 0.38 1.46
C LEU A 144 3.53 1.30 0.56
N ALA A 145 4.18 2.09 -0.31
CA ALA A 145 3.53 2.92 -1.30
C ALA A 145 2.60 2.10 -2.21
N GLY A 146 3.09 0.95 -2.71
CA GLY A 146 2.27 0.03 -3.50
C GLY A 146 1.14 -0.62 -2.70
N LEU A 147 1.31 -0.88 -1.40
CA LEU A 147 0.22 -1.42 -0.56
C LEU A 147 -0.91 -0.41 -0.32
N ILE A 148 -0.56 0.87 -0.13
CA ILE A 148 -1.52 1.91 0.25
C ILE A 148 -2.09 2.68 -0.95
N HIS A 149 -1.61 2.43 -2.16
CA HIS A 149 -1.93 3.24 -3.34
C HIS A 149 -3.44 3.35 -3.60
N ASN A 150 -4.20 2.30 -3.31
CA ASN A 150 -5.65 2.25 -3.53
C ASN A 150 -6.46 2.22 -2.22
N ILE A 151 -5.89 2.68 -1.10
CA ILE A 151 -6.54 2.64 0.23
C ILE A 151 -7.87 3.41 0.28
N GLY A 152 -8.01 4.45 -0.55
CA GLY A 152 -9.24 5.26 -0.63
C GLY A 152 -10.46 4.50 -1.17
N SER A 153 -10.26 3.35 -1.81
CA SER A 153 -11.36 2.50 -2.28
C SER A 153 -12.16 1.86 -1.14
N LEU A 154 -11.52 1.64 0.02
CA LEU A 154 -12.13 0.95 1.16
C LEU A 154 -13.41 1.63 1.69
N PRO A 155 -13.38 2.89 2.14
CA PRO A 155 -14.59 3.55 2.64
C PRO A 155 -15.67 3.72 1.56
N ILE A 156 -15.28 3.85 0.28
CA ILE A 156 -16.23 3.92 -0.84
C ILE A 156 -17.00 2.61 -0.96
N LEU A 157 -16.29 1.48 -0.96
CA LEU A 157 -16.90 0.15 -1.04
C LEU A 157 -17.74 -0.17 0.18
N THR A 158 -17.25 0.15 1.38
CA THR A 158 -18.03 -0.01 2.62
C THR A 158 -19.32 0.79 2.58
N MET A 159 -19.29 2.02 2.05
CA MET A 159 -20.51 2.81 1.87
C MET A 159 -21.44 2.21 0.82
N ALA A 160 -20.87 1.76 -0.30
CA ALA A 160 -21.63 1.19 -1.41
C ALA A 160 -22.47 -0.03 -1.02
N ASP A 161 -22.04 -0.80 -0.02
CA ASP A 161 -22.81 -1.95 0.50
C ASP A 161 -24.18 -1.55 1.08
N SER A 162 -24.35 -0.27 1.45
CA SER A 162 -25.66 0.28 1.86
C SER A 162 -26.56 0.73 0.70
N PHE A 163 -26.09 0.62 -0.56
CA PHE A 163 -26.82 1.01 -1.78
C PHE A 163 -26.94 -0.19 -2.73
N PRO A 164 -27.99 -1.03 -2.58
CA PRO A 164 -28.17 -2.22 -3.41
C PRO A 164 -28.17 -1.95 -4.92
N GLU A 165 -28.68 -0.80 -5.36
CA GLU A 165 -28.67 -0.39 -6.76
C GLU A 165 -27.27 -0.09 -7.30
N LEU A 166 -26.33 0.32 -6.45
CA LEU A 166 -24.94 0.55 -6.82
C LEU A 166 -24.16 -0.77 -6.82
N MET A 167 -24.44 -1.65 -5.86
CA MET A 167 -23.87 -3.01 -5.84
C MET A 167 -24.34 -3.87 -7.02
N ALA A 168 -25.53 -3.59 -7.55
CA ALA A 168 -26.06 -4.23 -8.76
C ALA A 168 -25.51 -3.64 -10.08
N ASP A 169 -24.75 -2.55 -10.03
CA ASP A 169 -24.17 -1.86 -11.19
C ASP A 169 -22.64 -1.71 -11.03
N PRO A 170 -21.87 -2.79 -11.34
CA PRO A 170 -20.43 -2.82 -11.17
C PRO A 170 -19.68 -1.69 -11.88
N GLU A 171 -20.04 -1.39 -13.13
CA GLU A 171 -19.35 -0.36 -13.92
C GLU A 171 -19.49 1.02 -13.28
N LYS A 172 -20.68 1.33 -12.77
CA LYS A 172 -20.92 2.59 -12.07
C LYS A 172 -20.19 2.68 -10.74
N LEU A 173 -20.17 1.59 -9.97
CA LEU A 173 -19.40 1.54 -8.71
C LEU A 173 -17.91 1.71 -8.98
N ASP A 174 -17.37 1.03 -9.99
CA ASP A 174 -15.96 1.13 -10.37
C ASP A 174 -15.63 2.56 -10.80
N GLY A 175 -16.52 3.23 -11.54
CA GLY A 175 -16.41 4.66 -11.84
C GLY A 175 -16.36 5.55 -10.59
N PHE A 176 -17.22 5.31 -9.59
CA PHE A 176 -17.19 6.08 -8.34
C PHE A 176 -15.89 5.85 -7.56
N VAL A 177 -15.43 4.59 -7.49
CA VAL A 177 -14.15 4.23 -6.86
C VAL A 177 -13.00 4.95 -7.57
N GLU A 178 -12.97 4.93 -8.89
CA GLU A 178 -11.91 5.57 -9.67
C GLU A 178 -11.81 7.09 -9.42
N HIS A 179 -12.95 7.79 -9.42
CA HIS A 179 -12.98 9.24 -9.27
C HIS A 179 -12.81 9.72 -7.82
N LEU A 180 -13.32 8.98 -6.83
CA LEU A 180 -13.36 9.42 -5.43
C LEU A 180 -12.20 8.88 -4.58
N SER A 181 -11.63 7.72 -4.93
CA SER A 181 -10.54 7.11 -4.14
C SER A 181 -9.29 7.99 -4.01
N PRO A 182 -8.88 8.84 -4.98
CA PRO A 182 -7.66 9.63 -4.85
C PRO A 182 -7.71 10.64 -3.70
N GLU A 183 -8.78 11.45 -3.62
CA GLU A 183 -8.97 12.46 -2.56
C GLU A 183 -9.09 11.78 -1.18
N ILE A 184 -9.81 10.67 -1.12
CA ILE A 184 -10.04 9.95 0.15
C ILE A 184 -8.78 9.22 0.61
N GLY A 185 -8.04 8.60 -0.30
CA GLY A 185 -6.78 7.94 0.01
C GLY A 185 -5.77 8.92 0.59
N LYS A 186 -5.66 10.11 -0.01
CA LYS A 186 -4.86 11.21 0.53
C LYS A 186 -5.30 11.59 1.94
N LEU A 187 -6.60 11.84 2.16
CA LEU A 187 -7.14 12.19 3.48
C LEU A 187 -6.84 11.13 4.56
N ILE A 188 -6.95 9.84 4.20
CA ILE A 188 -6.61 8.73 5.11
C ILE A 188 -5.13 8.80 5.52
N LEU A 189 -4.23 8.96 4.54
CA LEU A 189 -2.79 8.98 4.81
C LEU A 189 -2.35 10.24 5.57
N GLU A 190 -2.97 11.39 5.31
CA GLU A 190 -2.78 12.63 6.09
C GLU A 190 -3.24 12.45 7.53
N THR A 191 -4.43 11.86 7.74
CA THR A 191 -4.96 11.57 9.08
C THR A 191 -4.06 10.60 9.83
N TRP A 192 -3.47 9.64 9.11
CA TRP A 192 -2.49 8.73 9.68
C TRP A 192 -1.10 9.37 9.80
N GLY A 193 -0.84 10.62 9.41
CA GLY A 193 0.48 11.24 9.59
C GLY A 193 1.60 10.57 8.77
N PHE A 194 1.29 10.05 7.59
CA PHE A 194 2.31 9.56 6.66
C PHE A 194 3.13 10.71 6.07
N SER A 195 4.32 10.42 5.55
CA SER A 195 5.13 11.45 4.88
C SER A 195 4.50 11.93 3.57
N GLU A 196 4.75 13.19 3.19
CA GLU A 196 4.34 13.79 1.91
C GLU A 196 4.58 12.91 0.68
N ASN A 197 5.72 12.21 0.63
CA ASN A 197 6.06 11.36 -0.51
C ASN A 197 5.15 10.13 -0.64
N LEU A 198 4.53 9.67 0.45
CA LEU A 198 3.54 8.59 0.45
C LEU A 198 2.11 9.12 0.29
N ILE A 199 1.80 10.29 0.87
CA ILE A 199 0.49 10.94 0.73
C ILE A 199 0.16 11.24 -0.75
N LYS A 200 1.17 11.60 -1.56
CA LYS A 200 1.00 11.86 -3.00
C LYS A 200 0.58 10.65 -3.81
N VAL A 201 0.83 9.42 -3.32
CA VAL A 201 0.68 8.19 -4.10
C VAL A 201 -0.79 7.93 -4.46
N PRO A 202 -1.75 7.85 -3.51
CA PRO A 202 -3.16 7.63 -3.86
C PRO A 202 -3.74 8.70 -4.77
N GLU A 203 -3.27 9.95 -4.63
CA GLU A 203 -3.74 11.08 -5.42
C GLU A 203 -3.28 11.00 -6.89
N ASN A 204 -2.10 10.42 -7.16
CA ASN A 204 -1.42 10.59 -8.45
C ASN A 204 -1.08 9.29 -9.20
N TYR A 205 -1.22 8.10 -8.61
CA TYR A 205 -0.83 6.86 -9.31
C TYR A 205 -1.66 6.55 -10.57
N ARG A 206 -2.82 7.19 -10.78
CA ARG A 206 -3.60 7.12 -12.03
C ARG A 206 -3.40 8.34 -12.93
N ASN A 207 -2.68 9.37 -12.47
CA ASN A 207 -2.44 10.58 -13.23
C ASN A 207 -1.25 10.39 -14.19
N ARG A 208 -1.53 10.01 -15.43
CA ARG A 208 -0.53 9.83 -16.50
C ARG A 208 0.35 11.06 -16.81
N LYS A 209 -0.09 12.25 -16.40
CA LYS A 209 0.64 13.52 -16.58
C LYS A 209 1.42 13.94 -15.33
N TYR A 210 1.43 13.10 -14.29
CA TYR A 210 2.17 13.38 -13.08
C TYR A 210 3.65 13.58 -13.37
N ASP A 211 4.21 14.66 -12.82
CA ASP A 211 5.65 14.91 -12.85
C ASP A 211 6.09 15.55 -11.53
N GLY A 212 6.57 14.71 -10.60
CA GLY A 212 7.10 15.13 -9.30
C GLY A 212 8.50 15.78 -9.34
N GLY A 213 9.11 15.92 -10.52
CA GLY A 213 10.47 16.42 -10.69
C GLY A 213 11.37 15.48 -11.50
N PRO A 214 12.66 15.81 -11.66
CA PRO A 214 13.56 15.10 -12.57
C PRO A 214 13.97 13.69 -12.10
N ALA A 215 13.94 13.42 -10.79
CA ALA A 215 14.22 12.11 -10.22
C ALA A 215 12.93 11.31 -10.04
N ALA A 216 13.03 9.98 -10.14
CA ALA A 216 11.90 9.10 -9.82
C ALA A 216 11.50 9.24 -8.35
N ASP A 217 10.19 9.22 -8.08
CA ASP A 217 9.62 9.12 -6.74
C ASP A 217 8.73 7.88 -6.59
N TYR A 218 8.06 7.73 -5.43
CA TYR A 218 7.19 6.59 -5.18
C TYR A 218 5.93 6.59 -6.03
N VAL A 219 5.48 7.74 -6.55
CA VAL A 219 4.34 7.79 -7.48
C VAL A 219 4.77 7.17 -8.81
N ASP A 220 5.94 7.57 -9.33
CA ASP A 220 6.48 7.02 -10.58
C ASP A 220 6.64 5.49 -10.50
N ILE A 221 7.18 4.98 -9.38
CA ILE A 221 7.32 3.53 -9.14
C ILE A 221 5.96 2.83 -9.15
N VAL A 222 4.99 3.33 -8.38
CA VAL A 222 3.67 2.70 -8.25
C VAL A 222 2.91 2.75 -9.57
N GLN A 223 3.06 3.81 -10.37
CA GLN A 223 2.51 3.90 -11.72
C GLN A 223 3.01 2.76 -12.60
N VAL A 224 4.33 2.60 -12.73
CA VAL A 224 4.89 1.54 -13.56
C VAL A 224 4.53 0.16 -13.02
N ALA A 225 4.64 -0.06 -11.71
CA ALA A 225 4.26 -1.32 -11.07
C ALA A 225 2.80 -1.72 -11.36
N ARG A 226 1.87 -0.78 -11.32
CA ARG A 226 0.46 -1.01 -11.65
C ARG A 226 0.26 -1.32 -13.13
N LEU A 227 0.89 -0.58 -14.03
CA LEU A 227 0.72 -0.77 -15.48
C LEU A 227 1.18 -2.17 -15.93
N GLN A 228 2.22 -2.69 -15.29
CA GLN A 228 2.75 -4.04 -15.52
C GLN A 228 1.73 -5.14 -15.17
N ILE A 229 0.84 -4.89 -14.21
CA ILE A 229 -0.19 -5.86 -13.80
C ILE A 229 -1.39 -5.84 -14.75
N ILE A 230 -1.77 -4.65 -15.24
CA ILE A 230 -2.96 -4.50 -16.08
C ILE A 230 -2.73 -5.08 -17.47
N GLY A 231 -1.49 -5.10 -17.96
CA GLY A 231 -1.05 -5.76 -19.20
C GLY A 231 -1.56 -5.12 -20.51
N ASN A 232 -2.76 -4.52 -20.51
CA ASN A 232 -3.33 -3.80 -21.64
C ASN A 232 -3.27 -2.29 -21.38
N MET A 233 -2.10 -1.72 -21.59
CA MET A 233 -1.82 -0.32 -21.36
C MET A 233 -2.41 0.55 -22.48
N ASP A 234 -3.26 1.52 -22.12
CA ASP A 234 -3.67 2.59 -23.04
C ASP A 234 -2.41 3.28 -23.60
N PRO A 235 -2.29 3.43 -24.95
CA PRO A 235 -1.12 4.05 -25.59
C PRO A 235 -0.72 5.41 -25.02
N GLU A 236 -1.64 6.16 -24.39
CA GLU A 236 -1.31 7.42 -23.74
C GLU A 236 -0.35 7.28 -22.54
N TRP A 237 -0.30 6.10 -21.91
CA TRP A 237 0.66 5.81 -20.83
C TRP A 237 2.10 5.58 -21.32
N LEU A 238 2.30 5.31 -22.62
CA LEU A 238 3.64 5.21 -23.22
C LEU A 238 4.43 6.54 -23.08
N LEU A 239 3.70 7.66 -22.91
CA LEU A 239 4.26 8.99 -22.75
C LEU A 239 4.42 9.41 -21.27
N ALA A 240 4.02 8.56 -20.32
CA ALA A 240 4.09 8.89 -18.90
C ALA A 240 5.55 9.13 -18.47
N PRO A 241 5.85 10.21 -17.73
CA PRO A 241 7.22 10.50 -17.27
C PRO A 241 7.85 9.38 -16.46
N ALA A 242 7.04 8.57 -15.76
CA ALA A 242 7.48 7.50 -14.87
C ALA A 242 8.43 6.50 -15.54
N PHE A 243 8.10 6.00 -16.75
CA PHE A 243 8.95 5.05 -17.48
C PHE A 243 10.35 5.62 -17.75
N ARG A 244 10.41 6.87 -18.24
CA ARG A 244 11.68 7.56 -18.51
C ARG A 244 12.50 7.75 -17.23
N LYS A 245 11.86 8.15 -16.13
CA LYS A 245 12.54 8.37 -14.84
C LYS A 245 13.08 7.08 -14.22
N LEU A 246 12.39 5.95 -14.46
CA LEU A 246 12.82 4.63 -14.06
C LEU A 246 13.85 4.00 -15.01
N GLY A 247 14.13 4.65 -16.13
CA GLY A 247 15.04 4.13 -17.16
C GLY A 247 14.51 2.88 -17.86
N LEU A 248 13.18 2.73 -17.94
CA LEU A 248 12.50 1.59 -18.53
C LEU A 248 11.84 1.98 -19.84
N GLU A 249 11.90 1.08 -20.82
CA GLU A 249 11.03 1.17 -21.99
C GLU A 249 9.63 0.64 -21.60
N PRO A 250 8.53 1.26 -22.06
CA PRO A 250 7.18 0.85 -21.68
C PRO A 250 6.81 -0.60 -22.01
N GLU A 251 7.49 -1.19 -22.99
CA GLU A 251 7.29 -2.57 -23.45
C GLU A 251 8.04 -3.61 -22.60
N VAL A 252 8.96 -3.19 -21.74
CA VAL A 252 9.72 -4.11 -20.89
C VAL A 252 8.81 -4.69 -19.81
N GLU A 253 8.72 -6.01 -19.76
CA GLU A 253 8.11 -6.70 -18.63
C GLU A 253 9.07 -6.66 -17.44
N VAL A 254 8.67 -5.98 -16.37
CA VAL A 254 9.52 -5.79 -15.18
C VAL A 254 9.91 -7.12 -14.55
N ILE A 255 9.09 -8.16 -14.72
CA ILE A 255 9.36 -9.52 -14.22
C ILE A 255 10.50 -10.22 -14.97
N GLU A 256 10.83 -9.79 -16.20
CA GLU A 256 11.95 -10.32 -16.97
C GLU A 256 13.31 -9.73 -16.56
N ILE A 257 13.30 -8.66 -15.75
CA ILE A 257 14.51 -8.09 -15.18
C ILE A 257 15.14 -9.10 -14.21
N GLU A 258 16.44 -9.37 -14.37
CA GLU A 258 17.16 -10.36 -13.57
C GLU A 258 16.99 -10.11 -12.06
N GLY A 259 16.53 -11.14 -11.34
CA GLY A 259 16.30 -11.10 -9.89
C GLY A 259 14.99 -10.42 -9.44
N VAL A 260 14.23 -9.80 -10.34
CA VAL A 260 12.96 -9.14 -9.98
C VAL A 260 11.84 -10.15 -9.74
N ALA A 261 11.74 -11.20 -10.56
CA ALA A 261 10.73 -12.25 -10.37
C ALA A 261 10.82 -12.91 -8.98
N ASP A 262 12.02 -13.30 -8.57
CA ASP A 262 12.28 -13.90 -7.26
C ASP A 262 11.93 -12.92 -6.12
N ASP A 263 12.33 -11.65 -6.24
CA ASP A 263 12.00 -10.62 -5.24
C ASP A 263 10.48 -10.40 -5.11
N VAL A 264 9.77 -10.40 -6.24
CA VAL A 264 8.32 -10.26 -6.29
C VAL A 264 7.62 -11.43 -5.62
N ASP A 265 8.04 -12.65 -5.90
CA ASP A 265 7.46 -13.86 -5.32
C ASP A 265 7.71 -13.95 -3.81
N GLU A 266 8.90 -13.58 -3.35
CA GLU A 266 9.21 -13.54 -1.91
C GLU A 266 8.38 -12.49 -1.17
N VAL A 267 8.18 -11.29 -1.74
CA VAL A 267 7.33 -10.25 -1.13
C VAL A 267 5.86 -10.69 -1.08
N LYS A 268 5.36 -11.35 -2.13
CA LYS A 268 3.99 -11.90 -2.14
C LYS A 268 3.79 -12.91 -1.01
N GLN A 269 4.74 -13.82 -0.78
CA GLN A 269 4.66 -14.79 0.32
C GLN A 269 4.67 -14.15 1.70
N ILE A 270 5.34 -13.00 1.86
CA ILE A 270 5.36 -12.24 3.12
C ILE A 270 3.98 -11.64 3.41
N LEU A 271 3.35 -11.06 2.38
CA LEU A 271 2.13 -10.27 2.53
C LEU A 271 0.83 -11.11 2.51
N LEU A 272 0.81 -12.26 1.81
CA LEU A 272 -0.34 -13.18 1.70
C LEU A 272 -0.40 -14.21 2.83
#